data_AF-E4LIN3-F1
#
_entry.id   AF-E4LIN3-F1
#
_cell.length_a   1.000
_cell.length_b   1.000
_cell.length_c   1.000
_cell.angle_alpha   90.00
_cell.angle_beta   90.00
_cell.angle_gamma   90.00
#
_symmetry.space_group_name_H-M   'P 1'
#
loop_
_entity.id
_entity.type
_entity.pdbx_description
1 polymer ?
#
loop_
_entity_poly.entity_id
_entity_poly.type
_entity_poly.pdbx_seq_one_letter_code
_entity_poly.pdbx_strand_id
1 'polypeptide(L)'
;MDLQLFAIDYTKYGDKGLRSSIRHNLEQIEKHRNKIAHPEDYVTDYHLRSEQYRSGIVRHWEMEIANFRRQIANAQEEMKRRGLK
;
A
#
# COMPACT_ATOMS: atom_id res chain seq x y z
N MET A 1 -11.39 -5.94 7.42
CA MET A 1 -10.36 -5.12 8.07
C MET A 1 -10.46 -3.73 7.48
N ASP A 2 -10.85 -2.76 8.29
CA ASP A 2 -11.13 -1.40 7.82
C ASP A 2 -9.82 -0.60 7.74
N LEU A 3 -9.20 -0.58 6.55
CA LEU A 3 -7.94 0.13 6.28
C LEU A 3 -8.05 1.65 6.49
N GLN A 4 -9.26 2.17 6.69
CA GLN A 4 -9.53 3.60 6.89
C GLN A 4 -9.31 4.07 8.33
N LEU A 5 -9.09 3.16 9.30
CA LEU A 5 -9.10 3.49 10.72
C LEU A 5 -7.86 4.29 11.19
N PHE A 6 -6.83 4.43 10.37
CA PHE A 6 -5.62 5.21 10.70
C PHE A 6 -5.16 6.03 9.51
N ALA A 7 -5.92 7.06 9.14
CA ALA A 7 -5.40 8.08 8.24
C ALA A 7 -4.14 8.71 8.85
N ILE A 8 -2.99 8.51 8.20
CA ILE A 8 -1.71 9.06 8.66
C ILE A 8 -1.76 10.59 8.50
N ASP A 9 -1.50 11.29 9.59
CA ASP A 9 -1.39 12.75 9.61
C ASP A 9 0.01 13.20 9.19
N TYR A 10 0.17 13.44 7.88
CA TYR A 10 1.43 13.87 7.28
C TYR A 10 1.85 15.30 7.65
N THR A 11 0.96 16.10 8.23
CA THR A 11 1.31 17.47 8.68
C THR A 11 2.37 17.45 9.79
N LYS A 12 2.47 16.34 10.53
CA LYS A 12 3.44 16.13 11.61
C LYS A 12 4.80 15.64 11.13
N TYR A 13 4.92 15.23 9.86
CA TYR A 13 6.17 14.69 9.32
C TYR A 13 7.09 15.82 8.86
N GLY A 14 8.41 15.66 9.03
CA GLY A 14 9.41 16.50 8.36
C GLY A 14 9.62 16.09 6.90
N ASP A 15 10.32 16.90 6.10
CA ASP A 15 10.59 16.63 4.67
C ASP A 15 11.18 15.23 4.42
N LYS A 16 12.27 14.88 5.14
CA LYS A 16 12.87 13.54 5.05
C LYS A 16 11.88 12.43 5.40
N GLY A 17 10.96 12.68 6.33
CA GLY A 17 9.90 11.75 6.72
C GLY A 17 8.88 11.55 5.61
N LEU A 18 8.44 12.64 4.96
CA LEU A 18 7.52 12.58 3.82
C LEU A 18 8.12 11.77 2.67
N ARG A 19 9.37 12.08 2.28
CA ARG A 19 10.08 11.33 1.21
C ARG A 19 10.26 9.86 1.55
N SER A 20 10.62 9.55 2.80
CA SER A 20 10.79 8.17 3.26
C SER A 20 9.48 7.41 3.27
N SER A 21 8.38 8.05 3.68
CA SER A 21 7.05 7.43 3.63
C SER A 21 6.60 7.15 2.20
N ILE A 22 6.82 8.09 1.27
CA ILE A 22 6.51 7.87 -0.16
C ILE A 22 7.30 6.68 -0.69
N ARG A 23 8.61 6.63 -0.43
CA ARG A 23 9.47 5.51 -0.87
C ARG A 23 8.99 4.17 -0.31
N HIS A 24 8.75 4.10 1.00
CA HIS A 24 8.25 2.88 1.64
C HIS A 24 6.93 2.42 1.04
N ASN A 25 5.99 3.33 0.81
CA ASN A 25 4.69 3.00 0.23
C ASN A 25 4.82 2.53 -1.23
N LEU A 26 5.78 3.07 -2.00
CA LEU A 26 6.08 2.56 -3.35
C LEU A 26 6.64 1.13 -3.31
N GLU A 27 7.57 0.84 -2.39
CA GLU A 27 8.11 -0.52 -2.17
C GLU A 27 6.99 -1.50 -1.78
N GLN A 28 6.06 -1.07 -0.91
CA GLN A 28 4.91 -1.89 -0.57
C GLN A 28 4.01 -2.14 -1.78
N ILE A 29 3.74 -1.14 -2.63
CA ILE A 29 2.95 -1.34 -3.85
C ILE A 29 3.63 -2.37 -4.77
N GLU A 30 4.94 -2.29 -4.96
CA GLU A 30 5.68 -3.25 -5.78
C GLU A 30 5.60 -4.66 -5.21
N LYS A 31 5.80 -4.81 -3.90
CA LYS A 31 5.65 -6.09 -3.21
C LYS A 31 4.25 -6.68 -3.39
N HIS A 32 3.19 -5.88 -3.25
CA HIS A 32 1.81 -6.37 -3.42
C HIS A 32 1.47 -6.67 -4.88
N ARG A 33 2.04 -5.93 -5.84
CA ARG A 33 1.95 -6.29 -7.26
C ARG A 33 2.58 -7.64 -7.54
N ASN A 34 3.75 -7.92 -6.94
CA ASN A 34 4.39 -9.22 -7.05
C ASN A 34 3.54 -10.33 -6.40
N LYS A 35 2.95 -10.09 -5.22
CA LYS A 35 1.98 -11.02 -4.61
C LYS A 35 0.79 -11.33 -5.52
N ILE A 36 0.24 -10.34 -6.22
CA ILE A 36 -0.89 -10.54 -7.14
C ILE A 36 -0.46 -11.33 -8.38
N ALA A 37 0.76 -11.10 -8.88
CA ALA A 37 1.29 -11.82 -10.04
C ALA A 37 1.70 -13.27 -9.71
N HIS A 38 2.21 -13.50 -8.50
CA HIS A 38 2.75 -14.78 -8.01
C HIS A 38 2.21 -15.13 -6.61
N PRO A 39 0.89 -15.28 -6.45
CA PRO A 39 0.28 -15.55 -5.15
C PRO A 39 0.81 -16.81 -4.46
N GLU A 40 1.22 -17.81 -5.24
CA GLU A 40 1.79 -19.08 -4.79
C GLU A 40 3.09 -18.93 -3.98
N ASP A 41 3.88 -17.87 -4.24
CA ASP A 41 5.12 -17.59 -3.51
C ASP A 41 4.85 -17.05 -2.09
N TYR A 42 3.63 -16.58 -1.83
CA TYR A 42 3.25 -15.90 -0.59
C TYR A 42 2.17 -16.63 0.20
N VAL A 43 1.45 -17.56 -0.42
CA VAL A 43 0.38 -18.33 0.19
C VAL A 43 0.66 -19.81 -0.01
N THR A 44 0.97 -20.50 1.08
CA THR A 44 1.15 -21.96 1.07
C THR A 44 -0.12 -22.65 0.55
N ASP A 45 0.09 -23.61 -0.35
CA ASP A 45 -0.96 -24.40 -0.98
C ASP A 45 -2.00 -23.57 -1.73
N TYR A 46 -1.61 -22.42 -2.29
CA TYR A 46 -2.52 -21.48 -2.96
C TYR A 46 -3.47 -22.18 -3.95
N HIS A 47 -2.95 -23.10 -4.78
CA HIS A 47 -3.75 -23.84 -5.76
C HIS A 47 -4.74 -24.85 -5.16
N LEU A 48 -4.51 -25.30 -3.92
CA LEU A 48 -5.42 -26.19 -3.19
C LEU A 48 -6.53 -25.40 -2.45
N ARG A 49 -6.42 -24.07 -2.38
CA ARG A 49 -7.42 -23.21 -1.75
C ARG A 49 -8.63 -23.02 -2.66
N SER A 50 -9.79 -22.79 -2.03
CA SER A 50 -11.03 -22.48 -2.73
C SER A 50 -10.87 -21.22 -3.61
N GLU A 51 -11.65 -21.14 -4.68
CA GLU A 51 -11.69 -19.96 -5.55
C GLU A 51 -12.07 -18.69 -4.78
N GLN A 52 -12.99 -18.80 -3.81
CA GLN A 52 -13.38 -17.70 -2.93
C GLN A 52 -12.21 -17.18 -2.12
N TYR A 53 -11.38 -18.08 -1.56
CA TYR A 53 -10.18 -17.68 -0.82
C TYR A 53 -9.18 -16.99 -1.74
N ARG A 54 -8.88 -17.59 -2.90
CA ARG A 54 -7.94 -17.06 -3.88
C ARG A 54 -8.34 -15.66 -4.37
N SER A 55 -9.62 -15.48 -4.68
CA SER A 55 -10.17 -14.18 -5.09
C SER A 55 -10.16 -13.18 -3.94
N GLY A 56 -10.46 -13.63 -2.72
CA GLY A 56 -10.47 -12.79 -1.52
C GLY A 56 -9.08 -12.23 -1.17
N ILE A 57 -8.03 -13.06 -1.26
CA ILE A 57 -6.67 -12.62 -0.96
C ILE A 57 -6.11 -11.66 -2.01
N VAL A 58 -6.39 -11.89 -3.30
CA VAL A 58 -6.03 -10.96 -4.37
C VAL A 58 -6.72 -9.61 -4.16
N ARG A 59 -8.04 -9.62 -3.92
CA ARG A 59 -8.81 -8.41 -3.61
C ARG A 59 -8.25 -7.67 -2.38
N HIS A 60 -7.80 -8.41 -1.38
CA HIS A 60 -7.16 -7.83 -0.20
C HIS A 60 -5.89 -7.05 -0.56
N TRP A 61 -4.98 -7.65 -1.31
CA TRP A 61 -3.75 -6.96 -1.74
C TRP A 61 -4.02 -5.77 -2.66
N GLU A 62 -5.05 -5.84 -3.51
CA GLU A 62 -5.50 -4.69 -4.31
C GLU A 62 -5.98 -3.53 -3.44
N MET A 63 -6.75 -3.82 -2.38
CA MET A 63 -7.18 -2.80 -1.41
C MET A 63 -5.99 -2.19 -0.67
N GLU A 64 -4.98 -2.98 -0.32
CA GLU A 64 -3.74 -2.48 0.29
C GLU A 64 -2.98 -1.55 -0.68
N ILE A 65 -2.84 -1.92 -1.95
CA ILE A 65 -2.26 -1.05 -3.00
C ILE A 65 -3.02 0.28 -3.07
N ALA A 66 -4.36 0.25 -3.08
CA ALA A 66 -5.16 1.46 -3.12
C ALA A 66 -4.91 2.35 -1.89
N ASN A 67 -4.75 1.74 -0.70
CA ASN A 67 -4.42 2.47 0.52
C ASN A 67 -3.03 3.12 0.46
N PHE A 68 -2.00 2.38 0.03
CA PHE A 68 -0.65 2.93 -0.14
C PHE A 68 -0.61 4.08 -1.15
N ARG A 69 -1.35 3.97 -2.26
CA ARG A 69 -1.47 5.07 -3.24
C ARG A 69 -2.09 6.32 -2.63
N ARG A 70 -3.14 6.16 -1.82
CA ARG A 70 -3.76 7.29 -1.10
C ARG A 70 -2.78 7.94 -0.13
N GLN A 71 -2.01 7.14 0.61
CA GLN A 71 -0.99 7.66 1.52
C GLN A 71 0.11 8.42 0.79
N ILE A 72 0.58 7.92 -0.37
CA ILE A 72 1.53 8.65 -1.22
C ILE A 72 0.96 10.00 -1.66
N ALA A 73 -0.28 10.01 -2.14
CA ALA A 73 -0.94 11.24 -2.59
C ALA A 73 -1.03 12.27 -1.45
N ASN A 74 -1.43 11.84 -0.24
CA ASN A 74 -1.50 12.72 0.93
C ASN A 74 -0.12 13.29 1.30
N ALA A 75 0.93 12.47 1.28
CA ALA A 75 2.30 12.93 1.54
C ALA A 75 2.80 13.92 0.47
N GLN A 76 2.50 13.67 -0.80
CA GLN A 76 2.84 14.56 -1.92
C GLN A 76 2.08 15.89 -1.86
N GLU A 77 0.80 15.85 -1.49
CA GLU A 77 -0.01 17.06 -1.29
C GLU A 77 0.58 17.93 -0.18
N GLU A 78 1.00 17.31 0.92
CA GLU A 78 1.66 18.02 2.01
C GLU A 78 3.02 18.60 1.60
N MET A 79 3.82 17.89 0.80
CA MET A 79 5.06 18.42 0.22
C MET A 79 4.77 19.65 -0.66
N LYS A 80 3.76 19.56 -1.53
CA LYS A 80 3.33 20.65 -2.41
C LYS A 80 2.85 21.86 -1.61
N ARG A 81 2.05 21.64 -0.55
CA ARG A 81 1.57 22.70 0.36
C ARG A 81 2.71 23.47 1.02
N ARG A 82 3.84 22.78 1.29
CA ARG A 82 5.05 23.37 1.87
C ARG A 82 6.02 23.96 0.85
N GLY A 83 5.73 23.87 -0.45
CA GLY A 83 6.63 24.30 -1.52
C GLY A 83 7.88 23.43 -1.68
N LEU A 84 7.84 22.18 -1.18
CA LEU A 84 8.92 21.21 -1.34
C LEU A 84 8.84 20.61 -2.76
N LYS A 85 9.99 20.48 -3.43
CA LYS A 85 10.13 19.83 -4.76
C LYS A 85 10.55 18.37 -4.63
#